data_AF-A0A0F9LEH2-F1
#
_entry.id   AF-A0A0F9LEH2-F1
#
_cell.length_a   1.000
_cell.length_b   1.000
_cell.length_c   1.000
_cell.angle_alpha   90.00
_cell.angle_beta   90.00
_cell.angle_gamma   90.00
#
_symmetry.space_group_name_H-M   'P 1'
#
loop_
_entity.id
_entity.type
_entity.pdbx_description
1 polymer ?
#
loop_
_entity_poly.entity_id
_entity_poly.type
_entity_poly.pdbx_seq_one_letter_code
_entity_poly.pdbx_strand_id
1 'polypeptide(L)'
;MSMKIHRLYFLLLSLSQVAIAEEQNYQTCLFEPQNEAAANEIGQSVVVYCASRHFDTAPTAFQAQVLNQDLEGMKKRDPQFKTFYDGIRQHGSNNIYTDRQIILMYIDKREVNKD
;
A
#
# COMPACT_ATOMS: atom_id res chain seq x y z
N MET A 1 38.69 38.96 23.75
CA MET A 1 38.69 38.10 22.54
C MET A 1 37.69 36.97 22.73
N SER A 2 36.38 37.22 22.70
CA SER A 2 35.38 36.15 22.95
C SER A 2 33.95 36.55 22.52
N MET A 3 33.76 36.89 21.24
CA MET A 3 32.41 37.12 20.68
C MET A 3 32.23 36.48 19.29
N LYS A 4 33.34 36.21 18.59
CA LYS A 4 33.32 35.57 17.26
C LYS A 4 33.15 34.04 17.33
N ILE A 5 33.55 33.42 18.44
CA ILE A 5 33.49 31.95 18.62
C ILE A 5 32.05 31.49 18.94
N HIS A 6 31.28 32.32 19.66
CA HIS A 6 29.89 31.98 20.02
C HIS A 6 28.92 32.04 18.84
N ARG A 7 29.21 32.86 17.82
CA ARG A 7 28.40 32.92 16.59
C ARG A 7 28.61 31.69 15.69
N LEU A 8 29.77 31.05 15.78
CA LEU A 8 30.08 29.86 14.98
C LEU A 8 29.34 28.61 15.51
N TYR A 9 29.20 28.51 16.84
CA TYR A 9 28.49 27.39 17.47
C TYR A 9 26.98 27.41 17.20
N PHE A 10 26.36 28.58 17.13
CA PHE A 10 24.92 28.69 16.90
C PHE A 10 24.51 28.35 15.46
N LEU A 11 25.42 28.45 14.48
CA LEU A 11 25.12 28.07 13.09
C LEU A 11 25.13 26.54 12.90
N LEU A 12 25.99 25.82 13.63
CA LEU A 12 26.14 24.36 13.49
C LEU A 12 24.98 23.56 14.11
N LEU A 13 24.21 24.16 15.02
CA LEU A 13 23.03 23.53 15.64
C LEU A 13 21.77 23.57 14.76
N SER A 14 21.81 24.22 13.60
CA SER A 14 20.64 24.36 12.72
C SER A 14 20.54 23.30 11.61
N LEU A 15 21.49 22.37 11.51
CA LEU A 15 21.55 21.37 10.44
C LEU A 15 21.17 19.93 10.84
N SER A 16 20.76 19.67 12.09
CA SER A 16 20.44 18.29 12.53
C SER A 16 18.98 17.87 12.28
N GLN A 17 18.16 18.68 11.62
CA GLN A 17 16.86 18.23 11.10
C GLN A 17 17.05 17.63 9.71
N VAL A 18 17.86 16.57 9.62
CA VAL A 18 17.71 15.63 8.50
C VAL A 18 16.41 14.92 8.79
N ALA A 19 15.33 15.36 8.13
CA ALA A 19 14.09 14.62 8.11
C ALA A 19 14.44 13.22 7.61
N ILE A 20 14.45 12.24 8.53
CA ILE A 20 14.46 10.84 8.15
C ILE A 20 13.07 10.63 7.56
N ALA A 21 12.95 10.80 6.25
CA ALA A 21 11.86 10.21 5.50
C ALA A 21 12.08 8.70 5.58
N GLU A 22 11.72 8.11 6.71
CA GLU A 22 11.59 6.68 6.83
C GLU A 22 10.53 6.30 5.81
N GLU A 23 10.92 5.47 4.84
CA GLU A 23 9.99 4.90 3.87
C GLU A 23 8.99 4.05 4.66
N GLN A 24 7.89 4.67 5.10
CA GLN A 24 6.84 3.97 5.81
C GLN A 24 6.34 2.88 4.87
N ASN A 25 6.52 1.63 5.31
CA ASN A 25 6.05 0.44 4.62
C ASN A 25 4.89 -0.18 5.40
N TYR A 26 4.26 -1.19 4.81
CA TYR A 26 3.10 -1.85 5.39
C TYR A 26 3.34 -2.34 6.83
N GLN A 27 4.52 -2.90 7.13
CA GLN A 27 4.85 -3.40 8.46
C GLN A 27 4.98 -2.27 9.48
N THR A 28 5.67 -1.18 9.13
CA THR A 28 5.77 -0.01 10.02
C THR A 28 4.38 0.56 10.31
N CYS A 29 3.54 0.70 9.29
CA CYS A 29 2.17 1.19 9.45
C CYS A 29 1.34 0.34 10.42
N LEU A 30 1.46 -1.00 10.34
CA LEU A 30 0.68 -1.93 11.18
C LEU A 30 0.93 -1.75 12.69
N PHE A 31 2.15 -1.38 13.08
CA PHE A 31 2.56 -1.33 14.48
C PHE A 31 2.58 0.09 15.06
N GLU A 32 2.21 1.09 14.27
CA GLU A 32 2.03 2.46 14.71
C GLU A 32 0.64 2.63 15.38
N PRO A 33 0.58 2.93 16.70
CA PRO A 33 -0.69 2.97 17.44
C PRO A 33 -1.71 3.96 16.88
N GLN A 34 -1.25 5.07 16.30
CA GLN A 34 -2.10 6.07 15.65
C GLN A 34 -2.91 5.50 14.47
N ASN A 35 -2.40 4.47 13.79
CA ASN A 35 -3.03 3.94 12.59
C ASN A 35 -4.22 3.03 12.93
N GLU A 36 -4.21 2.38 14.09
CA GLU A 36 -5.38 1.64 14.57
C GLU A 36 -6.55 2.57 14.87
N ALA A 37 -6.29 3.69 15.55
CA ALA A 37 -7.31 4.72 15.80
C ALA A 37 -7.85 5.30 14.50
N ALA A 38 -6.97 5.69 13.57
CA ALA A 38 -7.36 6.23 12.28
C ALA A 38 -8.13 5.23 11.40
N ALA A 39 -7.79 3.93 11.48
CA ALA A 39 -8.53 2.87 10.79
C ALA A 39 -9.94 2.71 11.34
N ASN A 40 -10.08 2.72 12.67
CA ASN A 40 -11.37 2.61 13.35
C ASN A 40 -12.29 3.80 13.04
N GLU A 41 -11.75 5.03 12.96
CA GLU A 41 -12.52 6.23 12.59
C GLU A 41 -13.17 6.12 11.21
N ILE A 42 -12.54 5.42 10.27
CA ILE A 42 -13.07 5.19 8.92
C ILE A 42 -13.73 3.81 8.75
N GLY A 43 -13.93 3.06 9.85
CA GLY A 43 -14.60 1.77 9.85
C GLY A 43 -13.84 0.66 9.11
N GLN A 44 -12.51 0.75 9.04
CA GLN A 44 -11.64 -0.27 8.42
C GLN A 44 -10.79 -0.98 9.47
N SER A 45 -10.36 -2.21 9.19
CA SER A 45 -9.30 -2.83 9.99
C SER A 45 -7.95 -2.16 9.71
N VAL A 46 -7.07 -2.10 10.71
CA VAL A 46 -5.71 -1.55 10.54
C VAL A 46 -4.94 -2.22 9.40
N VAL A 47 -5.19 -3.51 9.17
CA VAL A 47 -4.64 -4.30 8.07
C VAL A 47 -5.04 -3.76 6.70
N VAL A 48 -6.33 -3.48 6.48
CA VAL A 48 -6.81 -2.90 5.21
C VAL A 48 -6.40 -1.44 5.08
N TYR A 49 -6.45 -0.70 6.19
CA TYR A 49 -6.00 0.69 6.27
C TYR A 49 -4.54 0.82 5.82
N CYS A 50 -3.64 0.00 6.36
CA CYS A 50 -2.22 0.01 6.02
C CYS A 50 -1.97 -0.57 4.62
N ALA A 51 -2.69 -1.60 4.21
CA ALA A 51 -2.57 -2.14 2.85
C ALA A 51 -3.00 -1.14 1.77
N SER A 52 -3.99 -0.29 2.03
CA SER A 52 -4.40 0.75 1.08
C SER A 52 -3.36 1.88 0.92
N ARG A 53 -2.57 2.16 1.96
CA ARG A 53 -1.54 3.21 1.97
C ARG A 53 -0.17 2.71 1.50
N HIS A 54 0.15 1.47 1.80
CA HIS A 54 1.45 0.85 1.52
C HIS A 54 1.29 -0.40 0.66
N PHE A 55 0.52 -0.25 -0.43
CA PHE A 55 0.02 -1.34 -1.27
C PHE A 55 1.11 -2.29 -1.75
N ASP A 56 2.18 -1.77 -2.34
CA ASP A 56 3.23 -2.58 -2.96
C ASP A 56 4.05 -3.40 -1.95
N THR A 57 4.04 -2.98 -0.67
CA THR A 57 4.75 -3.68 0.42
C THR A 57 3.84 -4.54 1.27
N ALA A 58 2.53 -4.50 1.03
CA ALA A 58 1.56 -5.30 1.76
C ALA A 58 1.56 -6.75 1.24
N PRO A 59 1.28 -7.76 2.08
CA PRO A 59 1.04 -9.13 1.62
C PRO A 59 -0.03 -9.19 0.52
N THR A 60 0.19 -10.03 -0.49
CA THR A 60 -0.69 -10.20 -1.67
C THR A 60 -2.16 -10.44 -1.29
N ALA A 61 -2.40 -11.16 -0.18
CA ALA A 61 -3.73 -11.40 0.35
C ALA A 61 -4.50 -10.12 0.72
N PHE A 62 -3.79 -9.11 1.25
CA PHE A 62 -4.37 -7.83 1.64
C PHE A 62 -4.42 -6.85 0.49
N GLN A 63 -3.44 -6.86 -0.40
CA GLN A 63 -3.53 -6.17 -1.70
C GLN A 63 -4.80 -6.58 -2.44
N ALA A 64 -5.06 -7.89 -2.55
CA ALA A 64 -6.27 -8.38 -3.20
C ALA A 64 -7.55 -7.97 -2.47
N GLN A 65 -7.52 -7.88 -1.13
CA GLN A 65 -8.67 -7.42 -0.35
C GLN A 65 -8.98 -5.93 -0.60
N VAL A 66 -7.96 -5.08 -0.67
CA VAL A 66 -8.11 -3.65 -1.00
C VAL A 66 -8.68 -3.49 -2.41
N LEU A 67 -8.12 -4.19 -3.40
CA LEU A 67 -8.62 -4.14 -4.77
C LEU A 67 -10.05 -4.68 -4.91
N ASN A 68 -10.41 -5.69 -4.11
CA ASN A 68 -11.76 -6.25 -4.11
C ASN A 68 -12.83 -5.25 -3.61
N GLN A 69 -12.45 -4.25 -2.80
CA GLN A 69 -13.36 -3.19 -2.35
C GLN A 69 -13.70 -2.20 -3.48
N ASP A 70 -12.83 -2.08 -4.49
CA ASP A 70 -13.01 -1.20 -5.66
C ASP A 70 -12.73 -1.95 -6.96
N LEU A 71 -13.43 -3.07 -7.16
CA LEU A 71 -13.24 -3.94 -8.32
C LEU A 71 -13.49 -3.19 -9.65
N GLU A 72 -14.57 -2.41 -9.73
CA GLU A 72 -14.91 -1.67 -10.95
C GLU A 72 -13.93 -0.52 -11.21
N GLY A 73 -13.47 0.17 -10.18
CA GLY A 73 -12.39 1.15 -10.32
C GLY A 73 -11.09 0.50 -10.78
N MET A 74 -10.76 -0.70 -10.29
CA MET A 74 -9.61 -1.46 -10.76
C MET A 74 -9.74 -1.81 -12.25
N LYS A 75 -10.89 -2.35 -12.70
CA LYS A 75 -11.14 -2.64 -14.13
C LYS A 75 -11.02 -1.41 -15.02
N LYS A 76 -11.39 -0.23 -14.50
CA LYS A 76 -11.28 1.04 -15.23
C LYS A 76 -9.83 1.52 -15.32
N ARG A 77 -9.04 1.35 -14.26
CA ARG A 77 -7.63 1.81 -14.18
C ARG A 77 -6.64 0.85 -14.86
N ASP A 78 -6.94 -0.44 -14.86
CA ASP A 78 -6.07 -1.50 -15.41
C ASP A 78 -6.83 -2.30 -16.50
N PRO A 79 -6.66 -1.93 -17.79
CA PRO A 79 -7.28 -2.65 -18.90
C PRO A 79 -6.84 -4.11 -19.02
N GLN A 80 -5.60 -4.44 -18.61
CA GLN A 80 -5.10 -5.83 -18.65
C GLN A 80 -5.80 -6.68 -17.59
N PHE A 81 -5.98 -6.12 -16.39
CA PHE A 81 -6.80 -6.76 -15.35
C PHE A 81 -8.23 -6.97 -15.85
N LYS A 82 -8.84 -5.96 -16.49
CA LYS A 82 -10.20 -6.09 -17.02
C LYS A 82 -10.31 -7.25 -18.01
N THR A 83 -9.40 -7.34 -18.99
CA THR A 83 -9.39 -8.44 -19.96
C THR A 83 -9.20 -9.79 -19.29
N PHE A 84 -8.27 -9.90 -18.33
CA PHE A 84 -8.06 -11.12 -17.57
C PHE A 84 -9.30 -11.55 -16.79
N TYR A 85 -9.89 -10.61 -16.05
CA TYR A 85 -11.08 -10.81 -15.23
C TYR A 85 -12.26 -11.25 -16.10
N ASP A 86 -12.53 -10.53 -17.19
CA ASP A 86 -13.65 -10.82 -18.09
C ASP A 86 -13.46 -12.18 -18.76
N GLY A 87 -12.23 -12.53 -19.14
CA GLY A 87 -11.90 -13.85 -19.69
C GLY A 87 -12.19 -14.98 -18.71
N ILE A 88 -11.83 -14.85 -17.43
CA ILE A 88 -12.17 -15.85 -16.41
C ILE A 88 -13.68 -15.93 -16.20
N ARG A 89 -14.40 -14.81 -16.17
CA ARG A 89 -15.86 -14.83 -16.00
C ARG A 89 -16.60 -15.40 -17.21
N GLN A 90 -16.08 -15.19 -18.41
CA GLN A 90 -16.70 -15.68 -19.66
C GLN A 90 -16.43 -17.18 -19.90
N HIS A 91 -15.23 -17.66 -19.57
CA HIS A 91 -14.80 -19.03 -19.86
C HIS A 91 -14.79 -19.96 -18.64
N GLY A 92 -14.91 -19.42 -17.43
CA GLY A 92 -15.01 -20.22 -16.22
C GLY A 92 -16.37 -20.88 -16.11
N SER A 93 -16.42 -22.22 -16.22
CA SER A 93 -17.68 -22.95 -15.98
C SER A 93 -18.21 -22.59 -14.58
N ASN A 94 -19.42 -22.04 -14.48
CA ASN A 94 -20.16 -21.84 -13.23
C ASN A 94 -19.58 -20.89 -12.17
N ASN A 95 -18.84 -19.84 -12.52
CA ASN A 95 -18.49 -18.80 -11.55
C ASN A 95 -17.71 -19.34 -10.32
N ILE A 96 -16.91 -20.40 -10.54
CA ILE A 96 -16.18 -21.15 -9.49
C ILE A 96 -15.26 -20.25 -8.65
N TYR A 97 -14.78 -19.15 -9.24
CA TYR A 97 -13.89 -18.20 -8.58
C TYR A 97 -14.65 -16.97 -8.11
N THR A 98 -14.44 -16.62 -6.85
CA THR A 98 -14.81 -15.32 -6.28
C THR A 98 -13.97 -14.20 -6.89
N ASP A 99 -14.46 -12.97 -6.83
CA ASP A 99 -13.73 -11.77 -7.28
C ASP A 99 -12.33 -11.69 -6.69
N ARG A 100 -12.23 -11.90 -5.37
CA ARG A 100 -10.97 -11.89 -4.65
C ARG A 100 -10.00 -12.96 -5.15
N GLN A 101 -10.47 -14.16 -5.50
CA GLN A 101 -9.62 -15.21 -6.07
C GLN A 101 -9.09 -14.82 -7.46
N ILE A 102 -9.94 -14.21 -8.30
CA ILE A 102 -9.53 -13.72 -9.62
C ILE A 102 -8.47 -12.62 -9.48
N ILE A 103 -8.66 -11.68 -8.54
CA ILE A 103 -7.68 -10.64 -8.23
C ILE A 103 -6.35 -11.26 -7.77
N LEU A 104 -6.38 -12.24 -6.86
CA LEU A 104 -5.18 -12.93 -6.39
C LEU A 104 -4.39 -13.58 -7.54
N MET A 105 -5.08 -14.30 -8.43
CA MET A 105 -4.45 -14.91 -9.61
C MET A 105 -3.80 -13.86 -10.53
N TYR A 106 -4.43 -12.69 -10.66
CA TYR A 106 -3.87 -11.61 -11.47
C TYR A 106 -2.62 -11.01 -10.85
N ILE A 107 -2.62 -10.73 -9.54
CA ILE A 107 -1.44 -10.21 -8.85
C ILE A 107 -0.28 -11.22 -8.97
N ASP A 108 -0.54 -12.50 -8.68
CA ASP A 108 0.43 -13.58 -8.82
C ASP A 108 1.03 -13.65 -10.23
N LYS A 109 0.17 -13.61 -11.27
CA LYS A 109 0.61 -13.54 -12.66
C LYS A 109 1.51 -12.34 -12.96
N ARG A 110 1.22 -11.16 -12.40
CA ARG A 110 2.08 -9.98 -12.62
C ARG A 110 3.43 -10.13 -11.93
N GLU A 111 3.49 -10.67 -10.73
CA GLU A 111 4.76 -10.91 -10.04
C GLU A 111 5.66 -11.86 -10.83
N VAL A 112 5.10 -12.91 -11.44
CA VAL A 112 5.87 -13.86 -12.28
C VAL A 112 6.44 -13.21 -13.55
N ASN A 113 5.79 -12.18 -14.11
CA ASN A 113 6.25 -11.52 -15.35
C ASN A 113 7.22 -10.34 -15.09
N LYS A 114 7.62 -10.09 -13.85
CA LYS A 114 8.61 -9.05 -13.51
C LYS A 114 10.07 -9.52 -13.67
N ASP A 115 10.28 -10.83 -13.82
CA ASP A 115 11.56 -11.47 -14.12
C ASP A 115 11.70 -11.77 -15.62
#